data_AF-A0A919FRI3-F1
#
_entry.id   AF-A0A919FRI3-F1
#
_cell.length_a   1.000
_cell.length_b   1.000
_cell.length_c   1.000
_cell.angle_alpha   90.00
_cell.angle_beta   90.00
_cell.angle_gamma   90.00
#
_symmetry.space_group_name_H-M   'P 1'
#
loop_
_entity.id
_entity.type
_entity.pdbx_description
1 polymer ?
#
loop_
_entity_poly.entity_id
_entity_poly.type
_entity_poly.pdbx_seq_one_letter_code
_entity_poly.pdbx_strand_id
1 'polypeptide(L)'
;MGRHWHGNSPRGRFVSGNGCPRCAKDDARASKLETEVFTLLSFVLGRGERDIPVPGDRRMWLDMLFTHEYGPRLGIEYDGAYWHKDREESDERKTWRIIDSGLAHEVVRIREEPLEVIGRYDIVVPPHATAGVIAQTVLLHLQHHGLLYTPNMWDATTGLLTAARERLDERHLRCEDCINVLASAARYLPLL
;
A
#
# COMPACT_ATOMS: atom_id res chain seq x y z
N MET A 1 36.51 25.03 -35.42
CA MET A 1 35.17 25.65 -35.28
C MET A 1 34.31 25.04 -36.38
N GLY A 2 33.64 23.88 -36.23
CA GLY A 2 32.52 23.56 -35.33
C GLY A 2 31.29 24.36 -35.78
N ARG A 3 30.27 23.83 -36.47
CA ARG A 3 29.47 22.63 -36.20
C ARG A 3 28.80 22.10 -37.49
N HIS A 4 28.83 20.79 -37.72
CA HIS A 4 27.93 20.07 -38.63
C HIS A 4 26.77 19.47 -37.84
N TRP A 5 25.56 19.60 -38.37
CA TRP A 5 24.34 18.99 -37.85
C TRP A 5 24.25 17.54 -38.31
N HIS A 6 24.17 16.59 -37.38
CA HIS A 6 23.66 15.26 -37.65
C HIS A 6 22.42 15.02 -36.80
N GLY A 7 21.28 14.99 -37.49
CA GLY A 7 20.03 14.53 -36.90
C GLY A 7 20.11 13.04 -36.60
N ASN A 8 19.60 12.65 -35.43
CA ASN A 8 19.23 11.28 -35.18
C ASN A 8 17.80 11.27 -34.62
N SER A 9 16.86 10.87 -35.48
CA SER A 9 15.52 10.47 -35.09
C SER A 9 15.62 9.29 -34.11
N PRO A 10 14.96 9.32 -32.93
CA PRO A 10 14.80 8.11 -32.15
C PRO A 10 13.78 7.25 -32.90
N ARG A 11 14.28 6.22 -33.61
CA ARG A 11 13.43 5.14 -34.11
C ARG A 11 12.75 4.51 -32.90
N GLY A 12 11.42 4.63 -32.85
CA GLY A 12 10.61 3.88 -31.90
C GLY A 12 10.91 2.39 -32.02
N ARG A 13 11.01 1.73 -30.86
CA ARG A 13 10.87 0.27 -30.78
C ARG A 13 9.87 0.00 -29.66
N PHE A 14 8.59 -0.04 -30.03
CA PHE A 14 7.61 -0.85 -29.30
C PHE A 14 8.12 -2.28 -29.37
N VAL A 15 8.74 -2.76 -28.29
CA VAL A 15 9.05 -4.17 -28.13
C VAL A 15 7.89 -4.78 -27.36
N SER A 16 7.01 -5.43 -28.12
CA SER A 16 6.06 -6.40 -27.62
C SER A 16 6.77 -7.38 -26.68
N GLY A 17 6.25 -7.53 -25.45
CA GLY A 17 6.49 -8.68 -24.57
C GLY A 17 7.96 -8.98 -24.28
N ASN A 18 8.51 -8.35 -23.25
CA ASN A 18 9.35 -8.99 -22.23
C ASN A 18 9.66 -7.95 -21.16
N GLY A 19 9.40 -8.31 -19.90
CA GLY A 19 9.43 -7.41 -18.74
C GLY A 19 10.73 -6.63 -18.58
N CYS A 20 10.65 -5.52 -17.84
CA CYS A 20 11.75 -4.63 -17.55
C CYS A 20 12.98 -5.41 -17.00
N PRO A 21 14.17 -5.25 -17.57
CA PRO A 21 15.37 -5.98 -17.16
C PRO A 21 15.91 -5.57 -15.76
N ARG A 22 15.34 -4.54 -15.12
CA ARG A 22 15.60 -4.21 -13.71
C ARG A 22 14.82 -5.09 -12.73
N CYS A 23 13.84 -5.84 -13.22
CA CYS A 23 12.86 -6.57 -12.42
C CYS A 23 13.16 -8.08 -12.43
N ALA A 24 14.41 -8.49 -12.18
CA ALA A 24 14.77 -9.90 -12.12
C ALA A 24 14.81 -10.39 -10.66
N LYS A 25 13.74 -11.08 -10.25
CA LYS A 25 13.54 -11.90 -9.02
C LYS A 25 13.30 -11.10 -7.72
N ASP A 26 12.31 -11.56 -6.96
CA ASP A 26 11.72 -11.07 -5.69
C ASP A 26 11.45 -9.55 -5.57
N ASP A 27 12.44 -8.68 -5.78
CA ASP A 27 12.29 -7.22 -5.82
C ASP A 27 11.30 -6.75 -6.89
N ALA A 28 11.35 -7.43 -8.03
CA ALA A 28 10.42 -7.25 -9.13
C ALA A 28 8.96 -7.51 -8.76
N ARG A 29 8.76 -8.56 -7.97
CA ARG A 29 7.45 -9.02 -7.55
C ARG A 29 6.93 -8.15 -6.43
N ALA A 30 7.79 -7.81 -5.45
CA ALA A 30 7.48 -6.86 -4.39
C ALA A 30 7.09 -5.49 -4.97
N SER A 31 7.91 -4.95 -5.88
CA SER A 31 7.62 -3.66 -6.54
C SER A 31 6.35 -3.70 -7.40
N LYS A 32 6.08 -4.82 -8.08
CA LYS A 32 4.81 -5.01 -8.82
C LYS A 32 3.61 -5.05 -7.86
N LEU A 33 3.70 -5.84 -6.80
CA LEU A 33 2.64 -5.97 -5.80
C LEU A 33 2.34 -4.62 -5.15
N GLU A 34 3.37 -3.91 -4.71
CA GLU A 34 3.27 -2.55 -4.16
C GLU A 34 2.60 -1.59 -5.16
N THR A 35 2.94 -1.68 -6.45
CA THR A 35 2.29 -0.87 -7.50
C THR A 35 0.79 -1.17 -7.64
N GLU A 36 0.42 -2.45 -7.61
CA GLU A 36 -0.98 -2.89 -7.72
C GLU A 36 -1.77 -2.48 -6.47
N VAL A 37 -1.20 -2.66 -5.27
CA VAL A 37 -1.79 -2.21 -4.01
C VAL A 37 -1.98 -0.69 -4.03
N PHE A 38 -0.96 0.08 -4.38
CA PHE A 38 -1.06 1.54 -4.51
C PHE A 38 -2.18 1.97 -5.45
N THR A 39 -2.33 1.28 -6.59
CA THR A 39 -3.37 1.60 -7.58
C THR A 39 -4.77 1.41 -6.99
N LEU A 40 -5.00 0.29 -6.30
CA LEU A 40 -6.28 0.00 -5.64
C LEU A 40 -6.57 0.96 -4.49
N LEU A 41 -5.55 1.28 -3.68
CA LEU A 41 -5.69 2.23 -2.59
C LEU A 41 -5.95 3.65 -3.12
N SER A 42 -5.28 4.08 -4.19
CA SER A 42 -5.51 5.39 -4.82
C SER A 42 -6.93 5.53 -5.38
N PHE A 43 -7.53 4.44 -5.85
CA PHE A 43 -8.92 4.46 -6.30
C PHE A 43 -9.89 4.82 -5.17
N VAL A 44 -9.60 4.41 -3.93
CA VAL A 44 -10.50 4.62 -2.78
C VAL A 44 -10.09 5.85 -1.96
N LEU A 45 -8.81 5.99 -1.65
CA LEU A 45 -8.24 7.07 -0.83
C LEU A 45 -8.02 8.35 -1.64
N GLY A 46 -8.04 8.30 -2.97
CA GLY A 46 -7.84 9.46 -3.84
C GLY A 46 -6.35 9.71 -4.13
N ARG A 47 -5.90 10.96 -4.00
CA ARG A 47 -4.56 11.37 -4.47
C ARG A 47 -3.45 10.75 -3.62
N GLY A 48 -2.90 9.65 -4.12
CA GLY A 48 -1.69 8.99 -3.64
C GLY A 48 -0.45 9.41 -4.43
N GLU A 49 0.70 9.40 -3.75
CA GLU A 49 2.03 9.48 -4.35
C GLU A 49 2.89 8.32 -3.82
N ARG A 50 3.92 7.91 -4.57
CA ARG A 50 4.83 6.81 -4.21
C ARG A 50 6.27 7.26 -4.09
N ASP A 51 7.08 6.47 -3.39
CA ASP A 51 8.52 6.65 -3.27
C ASP A 51 8.89 8.07 -2.79
N ILE A 52 8.27 8.50 -1.69
CA ILE A 52 8.37 9.86 -1.19
C ILE A 52 9.63 10.01 -0.34
N PRO A 53 10.60 10.85 -0.71
CA PRO A 53 11.81 11.02 0.07
C PRO A 53 11.47 11.62 1.44
N VAL A 54 11.96 11.01 2.52
CA VAL A 54 11.75 11.51 3.87
C VAL A 54 12.62 12.75 4.10
N PRO A 55 12.03 13.90 4.50
CA PRO A 55 12.81 15.10 4.76
C PRO A 55 13.90 14.86 5.81
N GLY A 56 15.09 15.38 5.56
CA GLY A 56 16.23 15.23 6.48
C GLY A 56 17.00 13.91 6.34
N ASP A 57 16.51 12.93 5.57
CA ASP A 57 17.23 11.67 5.32
C ASP A 57 17.21 11.30 3.82
N ARG A 58 18.32 11.57 3.14
CA ARG A 58 18.48 11.33 1.68
C ARG A 58 18.49 9.86 1.28
N ARG A 59 18.46 8.93 2.23
CA ARG A 59 18.49 7.48 1.99
C ARG A 59 17.19 6.79 2.40
N MET A 60 16.18 7.57 2.80
CA MET A 60 14.93 7.05 3.32
C MET A 60 13.76 7.51 2.45
N TRP A 61 12.90 6.58 2.10
CA TRP A 61 11.69 6.79 1.31
C TRP A 61 10.50 6.18 2.01
N LEU A 62 9.35 6.85 1.94
CA LEU A 62 8.05 6.33 2.30
C LEU A 62 7.40 5.73 1.04
N ASP A 63 6.97 4.48 1.10
CA ASP A 63 6.47 3.76 -0.08
C ASP A 63 5.24 4.44 -0.69
N MET A 64 4.27 4.85 0.14
CA MET A 64 3.04 5.50 -0.31
C MET A 64 2.63 6.63 0.64
N LEU A 65 2.17 7.75 0.07
CA LEU A 65 1.59 8.86 0.80
C LEU A 65 0.22 9.22 0.22
N PHE A 66 -0.82 9.16 1.03
CA PHE A 66 -2.16 9.59 0.67
C PHE A 66 -2.48 10.92 1.34
N THR A 67 -2.96 11.86 0.54
CA THR A 67 -3.29 13.21 0.99
C THR A 67 -4.78 13.47 0.77
N HIS A 68 -5.40 14.11 1.76
CA HIS A 68 -6.81 14.48 1.72
C HIS A 68 -6.95 15.96 2.03
N GLU A 69 -7.91 16.63 1.40
CA GLU A 69 -8.14 18.07 1.60
C GLU A 69 -8.52 18.41 3.05
N TYR A 70 -9.23 17.50 3.72
CA TYR A 70 -9.79 17.71 5.06
C TYR A 70 -9.34 16.67 6.10
N GLY A 71 -8.38 15.80 5.76
CA GLY A 71 -7.95 14.69 6.61
C GLY A 71 -6.44 14.64 6.81
N PRO A 72 -5.96 13.86 7.80
CA PRO A 72 -4.54 13.63 7.97
C PRO A 72 -3.94 12.96 6.73
N ARG A 73 -2.76 13.43 6.33
CA ARG A 73 -1.84 12.71 5.47
C ARG A 73 -1.49 11.36 6.07
N LEU A 74 -1.72 10.29 5.31
CA LEU A 74 -1.51 8.91 5.72
C LEU A 74 -0.32 8.33 4.93
N GLY A 75 0.72 7.93 5.64
CA GLY A 75 1.80 7.12 5.08
C GLY A 75 1.42 5.65 5.13
N ILE A 76 1.72 4.90 4.06
CA ILE A 76 1.59 3.45 4.02
C ILE A 76 2.91 2.84 3.56
N GLU A 77 3.36 1.81 4.26
CA GLU A 77 4.58 1.05 3.98
C GLU A 77 4.22 -0.42 3.72
N TYR A 78 4.90 -1.06 2.78
CA TYR A 78 4.78 -2.51 2.55
C TYR A 78 6.04 -3.24 3.01
N ASP A 79 5.92 -4.00 4.09
CA ASP A 79 7.05 -4.71 4.69
C ASP A 79 7.05 -6.19 4.29
N GLY A 80 7.83 -6.51 3.26
CA GLY A 80 8.10 -7.90 2.90
C GLY A 80 8.89 -8.63 3.98
N ALA A 81 8.46 -9.84 4.35
CA ALA A 81 9.02 -10.59 5.49
C ALA A 81 10.53 -10.83 5.35
N TYR A 82 11.02 -11.05 4.13
CA TYR A 82 12.45 -11.24 3.85
C TYR A 82 13.29 -9.99 4.15
N TRP A 83 12.80 -8.81 3.80
CA TRP A 83 13.55 -7.55 3.89
C TRP A 83 13.53 -6.94 5.29
N HIS A 84 12.42 -7.14 6.01
CA HIS A 84 12.17 -6.53 7.33
C HIS A 84 12.37 -7.48 8.50
N LYS A 85 12.80 -8.72 8.26
CA LYS A 85 13.14 -9.67 9.33
C LYS A 85 14.18 -9.08 10.29
N ASP A 86 13.86 -9.10 11.59
CA ASP A 86 14.71 -8.62 12.68
C ASP A 86 15.10 -7.12 12.54
N ARG A 87 14.22 -6.30 11.95
CA ARG A 87 14.43 -4.86 11.69
C ARG A 87 13.43 -3.93 12.38
N GLU A 88 12.71 -4.42 13.38
CA GLU A 88 11.65 -3.71 14.09
C GLU A 88 12.13 -2.34 14.59
N GLU A 89 13.29 -2.26 15.24
CA GLU A 89 13.84 -0.99 15.74
C GLU A 89 14.15 0.01 14.60
N SER A 90 14.59 -0.49 13.43
CA SER A 90 14.81 0.35 12.26
C SER A 90 13.49 0.84 11.67
N ASP A 91 12.47 -0.02 11.68
CA ASP A 91 11.14 0.25 11.17
C ASP A 91 10.38 1.28 12.04
N GLU A 92 10.49 1.16 13.36
CA GLU A 92 9.98 2.13 14.33
C GLU A 92 10.66 3.49 14.16
N ARG A 93 12.00 3.50 13.99
CA ARG A 93 12.76 4.74 13.77
C ARG A 93 12.38 5.43 12.46
N LYS A 94 12.12 4.65 11.40
CA LYS A 94 11.61 5.17 10.12
C LYS A 94 10.25 5.85 10.33
N THR A 95 9.34 5.16 11.02
CA THR A 95 8.01 5.69 11.36
C THR A 95 8.12 7.00 12.14
N TRP A 96 8.95 7.04 13.18
CA TRP A 96 9.19 8.25 13.97
C TRP A 96 9.71 9.40 13.11
N ARG A 97 10.69 9.16 12.24
CA ARG A 97 11.23 10.21 11.34
C ARG A 97 10.19 10.76 10.36
N ILE A 98 9.37 9.89 9.79
CA ILE A 98 8.30 10.30 8.86
C ILE A 98 7.32 11.25 9.57
N ILE A 99 6.89 10.90 10.79
CA ILE A 99 5.95 11.70 11.57
C ILE A 99 6.61 12.99 12.08
N ASP A 100 7.81 12.91 12.65
CA ASP A 100 8.56 14.06 13.20
C ASP A 100 8.92 15.09 12.13
N SER A 101 9.22 14.64 10.90
CA SER A 101 9.43 15.53 9.76
C SER A 101 8.15 16.25 9.29
N GLY A 102 6.99 15.85 9.79
CA GLY A 102 5.69 16.34 9.35
C GLY A 102 5.34 15.89 7.94
N LEU A 103 5.89 14.78 7.44
CA LEU A 103 5.56 14.24 6.11
C LEU A 103 4.18 13.58 6.11
N ALA A 104 3.92 12.74 7.11
CA ALA A 104 2.63 12.11 7.39
C ALA A 104 2.23 12.36 8.85
N HIS A 105 0.93 12.26 9.15
CA HIS A 105 0.46 12.31 10.54
C HIS A 105 0.44 10.91 11.16
N GLU A 106 0.18 9.90 10.34
CA GLU A 106 0.16 8.49 10.73
C GLU A 106 0.88 7.66 9.66
N VAL A 107 1.52 6.58 10.09
CA VAL A 107 2.11 5.57 9.20
C VAL A 107 1.47 4.22 9.52
N VAL A 108 0.91 3.58 8.50
CA VAL A 108 0.33 2.24 8.58
C VAL A 108 1.25 1.28 7.84
N ARG A 109 1.72 0.24 8.52
CA ARG A 109 2.54 -0.79 7.89
C ARG A 109 1.70 -1.99 7.49
N ILE A 110 1.92 -2.48 6.27
CA ILE A 110 1.41 -3.74 5.76
C ILE A 110 2.52 -4.77 5.95
N ARG A 111 2.44 -5.57 7.03
CA ARG A 111 3.50 -6.50 7.42
C ARG A 111 3.18 -7.91 6.91
N GLU A 112 4.06 -8.48 6.10
CA GLU A 112 3.90 -9.86 5.64
C GLU A 112 4.28 -10.84 6.76
N GLU A 113 3.49 -11.90 6.97
CA GLU A 113 3.82 -12.92 7.98
C GLU A 113 5.24 -13.50 7.74
N PRO A 114 6.02 -13.74 8.82
CA PRO A 114 5.63 -13.74 10.23
C PRO A 114 5.92 -12.44 10.98
N LEU A 115 6.05 -11.30 10.30
CA LEU A 115 6.32 -10.03 10.97
C LEU A 115 5.17 -9.65 11.92
N GLU A 116 5.53 -9.25 13.14
CA GLU A 116 4.56 -8.75 14.14
C GLU A 116 4.24 -7.28 13.89
N VAL A 117 3.05 -6.84 14.31
CA VAL A 117 2.69 -5.41 14.33
C VAL A 117 3.62 -4.64 15.25
N ILE A 118 4.02 -3.42 14.86
CA ILE A 118 4.85 -2.52 15.68
C ILE A 118 4.17 -1.16 15.90
N GLY A 119 3.16 -0.84 15.08
CA GLY A 119 2.32 0.34 15.18
C GLY A 119 0.86 0.00 15.48
N ARG A 120 0.13 0.99 16.02
CA ARG A 120 -1.28 0.86 16.41
C ARG A 120 -2.19 0.45 15.26
N TYR A 121 -1.89 0.92 14.05
CA TYR A 121 -2.74 0.78 12.88
C TYR A 121 -2.14 -0.20 11.85
N ASP A 122 -1.08 -0.91 12.22
CA ASP A 122 -0.43 -1.89 11.35
C ASP A 122 -1.35 -3.08 11.12
N ILE A 123 -1.24 -3.65 9.93
CA ILE A 123 -1.90 -4.91 9.59
C ILE A 123 -0.86 -5.98 9.32
N VAL A 124 -1.25 -7.23 9.54
CA VAL A 124 -0.50 -8.40 9.10
C VAL A 124 -1.26 -9.10 7.98
N VAL A 125 -0.57 -9.43 6.90
CA VAL A 125 -1.14 -10.14 5.74
C VAL A 125 -0.43 -11.48 5.51
N PRO A 126 -1.15 -12.53 5.05
CA PRO A 126 -0.53 -13.80 4.72
C PRO A 126 0.55 -13.66 3.64
N PRO A 127 1.55 -14.55 3.62
CA PRO A 127 2.55 -14.57 2.56
C PRO A 127 1.87 -14.75 1.20
N HIS A 128 2.35 -14.03 0.20
CA HIS A 128 1.81 -14.11 -1.17
C HIS A 128 0.35 -13.69 -1.35
N ALA A 129 -0.24 -12.94 -0.41
CA ALA A 129 -1.53 -12.31 -0.60
C ALA A 129 -1.56 -11.48 -1.90
N THR A 130 -2.68 -11.48 -2.61
CA THR A 130 -2.83 -10.68 -3.82
C THR A 130 -3.00 -9.21 -3.47
N ALA A 131 -2.73 -8.32 -4.43
CA ALA A 131 -2.96 -6.88 -4.24
C ALA A 131 -4.41 -6.57 -3.85
N GLY A 132 -5.37 -7.33 -4.39
CA GLY A 132 -6.79 -7.21 -4.06
C GLY A 132 -7.10 -7.55 -2.61
N VAL A 133 -6.54 -8.66 -2.10
CA VAL A 133 -6.68 -9.04 -0.68
C VAL A 133 -6.01 -8.00 0.22
N ILE A 134 -4.78 -7.58 -0.09
CA ILE A 134 -4.05 -6.58 0.69
C ILE A 134 -4.83 -5.27 0.75
N ALA A 135 -5.29 -4.75 -0.40
CA ALA A 135 -6.05 -3.50 -0.44
C ALA A 135 -7.37 -3.60 0.34
N GLN A 136 -8.10 -4.71 0.22
CA GLN A 136 -9.30 -4.96 1.01
C GLN A 136 -9.01 -4.98 2.52
N THR A 137 -7.94 -5.65 2.95
CA THR A 137 -7.51 -5.69 4.35
C THR A 137 -7.16 -4.30 4.87
N VAL A 138 -6.36 -3.53 4.13
CA VAL A 138 -6.00 -2.14 4.47
C VAL A 138 -7.27 -1.30 4.63
N LEU A 139 -8.14 -1.28 3.64
CA LEU A 139 -9.33 -0.41 3.64
C LEU A 139 -10.32 -0.78 4.74
N LEU A 140 -10.55 -2.08 4.98
CA LEU A 140 -11.37 -2.54 6.10
C LEU A 140 -10.78 -2.06 7.43
N HIS A 141 -9.46 -2.16 7.61
CA HIS A 141 -8.79 -1.78 8.85
C HIS A 141 -8.77 -0.27 9.07
N LEU A 142 -8.52 0.51 8.01
CA LEU A 142 -8.65 1.98 8.06
C LEU A 142 -10.08 2.39 8.41
N GLN A 143 -11.10 1.73 7.83
CA GLN A 143 -12.50 2.00 8.16
C GLN A 143 -12.80 1.66 9.62
N HIS A 144 -12.38 0.49 10.10
CA HIS A 144 -12.53 0.06 11.49
C HIS A 144 -11.92 1.07 12.48
N HIS A 145 -10.76 1.65 12.17
CA HIS A 145 -10.11 2.66 13.00
C HIS A 145 -10.63 4.09 12.79
N GLY A 146 -11.61 4.31 11.90
CA GLY A 146 -12.12 5.65 11.61
C GLY A 146 -11.15 6.54 10.84
N LEU A 147 -10.19 5.95 10.13
CA LEU A 147 -9.19 6.65 9.32
C LEU A 147 -9.67 6.92 7.88
N LEU A 148 -10.95 6.67 7.59
CA LEU A 148 -11.60 7.08 6.34
C LEU A 148 -12.51 8.27 6.61
N TYR A 149 -12.21 9.41 5.99
CA TYR A 149 -12.76 10.71 6.43
C TYR A 149 -13.92 11.25 5.59
N THR A 150 -14.26 10.59 4.48
CA THR A 150 -15.35 11.03 3.60
C THR A 150 -16.34 9.89 3.36
N PRO A 151 -17.66 10.19 3.21
CA PRO A 151 -18.65 9.17 2.86
C PRO A 151 -18.29 8.40 1.58
N ASN A 152 -17.75 9.09 0.57
CA ASN A 152 -17.32 8.47 -0.67
C ASN A 152 -16.25 7.37 -0.46
N MET A 153 -15.35 7.52 0.51
CA MET A 153 -14.35 6.49 0.83
C MET A 153 -14.99 5.26 1.47
N TRP A 154 -16.02 5.42 2.28
CA TRP A 154 -16.74 4.30 2.91
C TRP A 154 -17.53 3.53 1.86
N ASP A 155 -18.21 4.24 0.96
CA ASP A 155 -18.95 3.63 -0.15
C ASP A 155 -18.00 2.90 -1.12
N ALA A 156 -16.86 3.51 -1.46
CA ALA A 156 -15.86 2.89 -2.32
C ALA A 156 -15.19 1.68 -1.65
N THR A 157 -14.89 1.75 -0.34
CA THR A 157 -14.40 0.61 0.46
C THR A 157 -15.41 -0.53 0.45
N THR A 158 -16.69 -0.23 0.73
CA THR A 158 -17.78 -1.22 0.73
C THR A 158 -17.95 -1.85 -0.65
N GLY A 159 -17.91 -1.03 -1.71
CA GLY A 159 -17.97 -1.51 -3.09
C GLY A 159 -16.83 -2.45 -3.43
N LEU A 160 -15.58 -2.13 -3.04
CA LEU A 160 -14.44 -3.00 -3.26
C LEU A 160 -14.58 -4.33 -2.50
N LEU A 161 -14.97 -4.28 -1.22
CA LEU A 161 -15.13 -5.49 -0.38
C LEU A 161 -16.24 -6.43 -0.89
N THR A 162 -17.31 -5.88 -1.48
CA THR A 162 -18.47 -6.68 -1.93
C THR A 162 -18.32 -7.16 -3.38
N ALA A 163 -17.70 -6.37 -4.25
CA ALA A 163 -17.60 -6.63 -5.68
C ALA A 163 -16.27 -7.26 -6.12
N ALA A 164 -15.26 -7.33 -5.24
CA ALA A 164 -13.99 -7.98 -5.57
C ALA A 164 -14.21 -9.45 -5.94
N ARG A 165 -13.58 -9.87 -7.04
CA ARG A 165 -13.62 -11.27 -7.50
C ARG A 165 -12.99 -12.22 -6.49
N GLU A 166 -11.87 -11.79 -5.91
CA GLU A 166 -11.26 -12.47 -4.77
C GLU A 166 -11.72 -11.74 -3.50
N ARG A 167 -12.61 -12.39 -2.75
CA ARG A 167 -13.20 -11.82 -1.55
C ARG A 167 -12.26 -12.03 -0.35
N LEU A 168 -12.15 -10.99 0.45
CA LEU A 168 -11.52 -11.08 1.76
C LEU A 168 -12.25 -12.12 2.63
N ASP A 169 -11.48 -12.92 3.35
CA ASP A 169 -11.98 -13.91 4.30
C ASP A 169 -11.21 -13.81 5.63
N GLU A 170 -11.78 -14.34 6.72
CA GLU A 170 -11.24 -14.23 8.08
C GLU A 170 -9.79 -14.76 8.20
N ARG A 171 -9.37 -15.72 7.36
CA ARG A 171 -8.02 -16.29 7.36
C ARG A 171 -6.98 -15.31 6.83
N HIS A 172 -7.40 -14.24 6.14
CA HIS A 172 -6.53 -13.15 5.70
C HIS A 172 -6.32 -12.09 6.78
N LEU A 173 -7.11 -12.11 7.86
CA LEU A 173 -7.15 -11.06 8.86
C LEU A 173 -6.47 -11.50 10.16
N ARG A 174 -5.80 -10.55 10.81
CA ARG A 174 -5.22 -10.74 12.16
C ARG A 174 -5.75 -9.74 13.19
N CYS A 175 -6.51 -8.73 12.76
CA CYS A 175 -7.24 -7.83 13.66
C CYS A 175 -8.60 -8.45 14.01
N GLU A 176 -8.83 -8.73 15.30
CA GLU A 176 -10.06 -9.36 15.81
C GLU A 176 -11.31 -8.53 15.47
N ASP A 177 -11.22 -7.21 15.56
CA ASP A 177 -12.35 -6.34 15.23
C ASP A 177 -12.67 -6.35 13.74
N CYS A 178 -11.65 -6.38 12.86
CA CYS A 178 -11.87 -6.55 11.42
C CYS A 178 -12.55 -7.89 11.11
N ILE A 179 -12.16 -8.97 11.80
CA ILE A 179 -12.82 -10.27 11.68
C ILE A 179 -14.29 -10.17 12.08
N ASN A 180 -14.59 -9.51 13.21
CA ASN A 180 -15.96 -9.31 13.69
C ASN A 180 -16.81 -8.46 12.74
N VAL A 181 -16.22 -7.41 12.15
CA VAL A 181 -16.88 -6.57 11.14
C VAL A 181 -17.18 -7.39 9.89
N LEU A 182 -16.21 -8.16 9.37
CA LEU A 182 -16.40 -9.00 8.20
C LEU A 182 -17.48 -10.07 8.42
N ALA A 183 -17.44 -10.76 9.56
CA ALA A 183 -18.43 -11.75 9.94
C ALA A 183 -19.84 -11.14 10.10
N SER A 184 -19.93 -9.91 10.61
CA SER A 184 -21.20 -9.19 10.73
C SER A 184 -21.75 -8.80 9.37
N ALA A 185 -20.92 -8.25 8.47
CA ALA A 185 -21.33 -7.91 7.12
C ALA A 185 -21.87 -9.13 6.36
N ALA A 186 -21.21 -10.28 6.48
CA ALA A 186 -21.66 -11.54 5.87
C ALA A 186 -23.04 -12.00 6.36
N ARG A 187 -23.43 -11.67 7.61
CA ARG A 187 -24.76 -11.98 8.16
C ARG A 187 -25.88 -11.10 7.58
N TYR A 188 -25.57 -9.86 7.20
CA TYR A 188 -26.54 -8.88 6.71
C TYR A 188 -26.53 -8.67 5.19
N LEU A 189 -25.58 -9.29 4.47
CA LEU A 189 -25.53 -9.39 3.01
C LEU A 189 -25.65 -10.87 2.58
N PRO A 190 -26.81 -11.55 2.75
CA PRO A 190 -26.84 -13.00 2.59
C PRO A 190 -26.71 -13.45 1.13
N LEU A 191 -26.98 -12.59 0.14
CA LEU A 191 -27.12 -12.99 -1.26
C LEU A 191 -26.79 -11.83 -2.21
N LEU A 192 -25.52 -11.78 -2.65
CA LEU A 192 -25.11 -11.37 -3.99
C LEU A 192 -24.03 -12.34 -4.48
#